data_AF-A0A5S9MJ48-F1
#
_entry.id   AF-A0A5S9MJ48-F1
#
_cell.length_a   1.000
_cell.length_b   1.000
_cell.length_c   1.000
_cell.angle_alpha   90.00
_cell.angle_beta   90.00
_cell.angle_gamma   90.00
#
_symmetry.space_group_name_H-M   'P 1'
#
loop_
_entity.id
_entity.type
_entity.pdbx_description
1 polymer ?
#
loop_
_entity_poly.entity_id
_entity_poly.type
_entity_poly.pdbx_seq_one_letter_code
_entity_poly.pdbx_strand_id
1 'polypeptide(L)'
;MPFGLEVQAVAENKQTVQIKTASETYFVKPDALQNAEDLKSLSIGPGQFNSYVSPASAGSYEYLLSFLGKEESVLKQRMQTLSSVKNDQGDTIERLTTEKTDYVIQNGHANTIVFRGIMPISPSTLGLTEQNVWMNEKRTKFAVKGENNLFVIDNEQHTLTISVIK
;
A
#
# COMPACT_ATOMS: atom_id res chain seq x y z
N MET A 1 -0.35 -13.59 4.69
CA MET A 1 0.09 -12.34 4.02
C MET A 1 -0.96 -11.26 4.24
N PRO A 2 -0.55 -9.99 4.37
CA PRO A 2 -1.48 -8.85 4.45
C PRO A 2 -2.25 -8.64 3.14
N PHE A 3 -3.44 -8.04 3.26
CA PHE A 3 -4.27 -7.68 2.10
C PHE A 3 -3.61 -6.55 1.30
N GLY A 4 -3.69 -6.62 -0.03
CA GLY A 4 -3.09 -5.65 -0.95
C GLY A 4 -1.57 -5.69 -1.03
N LEU A 5 -0.93 -6.73 -0.47
CA LEU A 5 0.46 -7.04 -0.74
C LEU A 5 0.59 -7.44 -2.23
N GLU A 6 1.45 -6.74 -2.95
CA GLU A 6 1.82 -7.13 -4.30
C GLU A 6 2.65 -8.42 -4.26
N VAL A 7 2.29 -9.36 -5.14
CA VAL A 7 2.93 -10.67 -5.21
C VAL A 7 3.13 -11.07 -6.67
N GLN A 8 4.20 -11.81 -6.93
CA GLN A 8 4.40 -12.43 -8.24
C GLN A 8 3.74 -13.81 -8.28
N ALA A 9 2.74 -13.98 -9.14
CA ALA A 9 2.23 -15.29 -9.51
C ALA A 9 3.25 -15.98 -10.44
N VAL A 10 3.64 -17.21 -10.09
CA VAL A 10 4.62 -17.99 -10.86
C VAL A 10 3.99 -19.16 -11.61
N ALA A 11 2.84 -19.64 -11.15
CA ALA A 11 2.03 -20.66 -11.81
C ALA A 11 0.58 -20.57 -11.35
N GLU A 12 -0.36 -20.95 -12.21
CA GLU A 12 -1.79 -20.97 -11.89
C GLU A 12 -2.47 -22.19 -12.49
N ASN A 13 -3.41 -22.75 -11.75
CA ASN A 13 -4.43 -23.64 -12.25
C ASN A 13 -5.81 -23.21 -11.70
N LYS A 14 -6.88 -23.94 -12.06
CA LYS A 14 -8.26 -23.59 -11.67
C LYS A 14 -8.53 -23.54 -10.15
N GLN A 15 -7.67 -24.15 -9.32
CA GLN A 15 -7.87 -24.27 -7.88
C GLN A 15 -6.87 -23.45 -7.07
N THR A 16 -5.65 -23.28 -7.58
CA THR A 16 -4.55 -22.65 -6.85
C THR A 16 -3.68 -21.79 -7.74
N VAL A 17 -3.22 -20.68 -7.16
CA VAL A 17 -2.14 -19.84 -7.69
C VAL A 17 -0.93 -20.03 -6.79
N GLN A 18 0.19 -20.39 -7.40
CA GLN A 18 1.48 -20.41 -6.73
C GLN A 18 2.07 -19.01 -6.80
N ILE A 19 2.45 -18.47 -5.66
CA ILE A 19 3.15 -17.19 -5.53
C ILE A 19 4.48 -17.41 -4.82
N LYS A 20 5.45 -16.54 -5.11
CA LYS A 20 6.79 -16.62 -4.54
C LYS A 20 7.16 -15.33 -3.82
N THR A 21 7.76 -15.46 -2.64
CA THR A 21 8.41 -14.36 -1.91
C THR A 21 9.92 -14.58 -1.89
N ALA A 22 10.68 -13.68 -1.26
CA ALA A 22 12.13 -13.85 -1.13
C ALA A 22 12.51 -15.09 -0.30
N SER A 23 11.70 -15.43 0.71
CA SER A 23 11.98 -16.52 1.65
C SER A 23 11.22 -17.81 1.36
N GLU A 24 9.99 -17.72 0.82
CA GLU A 24 9.06 -18.85 0.78
C GLU A 24 8.23 -18.91 -0.51
N THR A 25 7.52 -20.03 -0.70
CA THR A 25 6.53 -20.21 -1.76
C THR A 25 5.19 -20.51 -1.12
N TYR A 26 4.14 -19.83 -1.57
CA TYR A 26 2.79 -20.02 -1.06
C TYR A 26 1.85 -20.48 -2.18
N PHE A 27 0.80 -21.18 -1.79
CA PHE A 27 -0.32 -21.54 -2.66
C PHE A 27 -1.57 -20.88 -2.12
N VAL A 28 -2.19 -20.02 -2.93
CA VAL A 28 -3.41 -19.29 -2.57
C VAL A 28 -4.54 -19.65 -3.52
N LYS A 29 -5.77 -19.39 -3.11
CA LYS A 29 -6.92 -19.51 -4.01
C LYS A 29 -6.89 -18.37 -5.04
N PRO A 30 -7.32 -18.58 -6.29
CA PRO A 30 -7.37 -17.53 -7.29
C PRO A 30 -8.20 -16.30 -6.86
N ASP A 31 -9.31 -16.51 -6.14
CA ASP A 31 -10.20 -15.43 -5.65
C ASP A 31 -9.59 -14.56 -4.53
N ALA A 32 -8.46 -14.99 -3.95
CA ALA A 32 -7.70 -14.19 -3.00
C ALA A 32 -6.77 -13.17 -3.69
N LEU A 33 -6.66 -13.22 -5.02
CA LEU A 33 -5.86 -12.33 -5.83
C LEU A 33 -6.74 -11.46 -6.71
N GLN A 34 -6.27 -10.25 -6.96
CA GLN A 34 -6.89 -9.31 -7.87
C GLN A 34 -5.78 -8.70 -8.71
N ASN A 35 -5.91 -8.78 -10.04
CA ASN A 35 -5.03 -8.01 -10.90
C ASN A 35 -5.41 -6.52 -10.76
N ALA A 36 -4.44 -5.70 -10.36
CA ALA A 36 -4.64 -4.25 -10.20
C ALA A 36 -4.97 -3.56 -11.54
N GLU A 37 -4.63 -4.18 -12.67
CA GLU A 37 -5.00 -3.68 -14.01
C GLU A 37 -6.51 -3.71 -14.24
N ASP A 38 -7.19 -4.72 -13.71
CA ASP A 38 -8.65 -4.93 -13.89
C ASP A 38 -9.49 -3.98 -13.03
N LEU A 39 -8.88 -3.30 -12.05
CA LEU A 39 -9.56 -2.29 -11.27
C LEU A 39 -9.81 -1.06 -12.14
N LYS A 40 -11.05 -0.57 -12.11
CA LYS A 40 -11.42 0.69 -12.77
C LYS A 40 -10.58 1.82 -12.18
N SER A 41 -9.86 2.55 -13.04
CA SER A 41 -9.18 3.79 -12.66
C SER A 41 -10.22 4.88 -12.36
N LEU A 42 -10.08 5.53 -11.21
CA LEU A 42 -10.96 6.60 -10.75
C LEU A 42 -10.17 7.88 -10.52
N SER A 43 -10.87 9.02 -10.53
CA SER A 43 -10.31 10.32 -10.16
C SER A 43 -10.17 10.44 -8.63
N ILE A 44 -9.39 9.53 -8.02
CA ILE A 44 -9.01 9.53 -6.60
C ILE A 44 -7.51 9.76 -6.47
N GLY A 45 -7.14 10.67 -5.56
CA GLY A 45 -5.75 11.04 -5.31
C GLY A 45 -5.40 10.99 -3.82
N PRO A 46 -4.10 11.04 -3.48
CA PRO A 46 -3.64 10.95 -2.08
C PRO A 46 -4.27 12.00 -1.16
N GLY A 47 -4.51 13.22 -1.66
CA GLY A 47 -5.11 14.31 -0.87
C GLY A 47 -6.46 13.99 -0.24
N GLN A 48 -7.24 13.03 -0.80
CA GLN A 48 -8.51 12.60 -0.21
C GLN A 48 -8.36 11.83 1.10
N PHE A 49 -7.14 11.39 1.44
CA PHE A 49 -6.87 10.59 2.62
C PHE A 49 -6.26 11.39 3.79
N ASN A 50 -5.88 12.65 3.58
CA ASN A 50 -5.16 13.44 4.59
C ASN A 50 -5.93 13.55 5.93
N SER A 51 -7.25 13.71 5.90
CA SER A 51 -8.07 13.79 7.12
C SER A 51 -8.13 12.49 7.94
N TYR A 52 -7.65 11.37 7.39
CA TYR A 52 -7.70 10.07 8.03
C TYR A 52 -6.36 9.61 8.58
N VAL A 53 -5.25 10.27 8.21
CA VAL A 53 -3.94 9.88 8.75
C VAL A 53 -3.79 10.30 10.21
N SER A 54 -2.87 9.64 10.91
CA SER A 54 -2.61 9.96 12.31
C SER A 54 -2.15 11.42 12.48
N PRO A 55 -2.39 12.06 13.63
CA PRO A 55 -1.89 13.41 13.90
C PRO A 55 -0.37 13.54 13.72
N ALA A 56 0.37 12.46 13.95
CA ALA A 56 1.82 12.42 13.78
C ALA A 56 2.26 12.52 12.31
N SER A 57 1.40 12.11 11.36
CA SER A 57 1.68 12.17 9.92
C SER A 57 0.98 13.37 9.26
N ALA A 58 -0.14 13.84 9.81
CA ALA A 58 -0.99 14.86 9.20
C ALA A 58 -0.24 16.19 8.93
N GLY A 59 0.59 16.64 9.88
CA GLY A 59 1.34 17.89 9.75
C GLY A 59 2.39 17.90 8.63
N SER A 60 2.81 16.73 8.17
CA SER A 60 3.83 16.54 7.14
C SER A 60 3.32 15.70 5.96
N TYR A 61 2.02 15.49 5.82
CA TYR A 61 1.42 14.54 4.87
C TYR A 61 1.92 14.77 3.43
N GLU A 62 1.78 15.98 2.91
CA GLU A 62 2.24 16.36 1.56
C GLU A 62 3.76 16.25 1.42
N TYR A 63 4.52 16.58 2.47
CA TYR A 63 5.96 16.44 2.47
C TYR A 63 6.37 14.97 2.37
N LEU A 64 5.74 14.08 3.13
CA LEU A 64 5.98 12.64 3.09
C LEU A 64 5.65 12.08 1.70
N LEU A 65 4.49 12.45 1.14
CA LEU A 65 4.10 12.04 -0.21
C LEU A 65 5.08 12.48 -1.31
N SER A 66 5.77 13.62 -1.13
CA SER A 66 6.72 14.12 -2.13
C SER A 66 7.91 13.18 -2.41
N PHE A 67 8.16 12.21 -1.52
CA PHE A 67 9.19 11.20 -1.67
C PHE A 67 8.71 9.93 -2.37
N LEU A 68 7.40 9.78 -2.58
CA LEU A 68 6.84 8.63 -3.29
C LEU A 68 7.36 8.62 -4.74
N GLY A 69 7.94 7.49 -5.15
CA GLY A 69 8.60 7.30 -6.44
C GLY A 69 10.00 7.91 -6.55
N LYS A 70 10.56 8.52 -5.48
CA LYS A 70 11.94 9.02 -5.46
C LYS A 70 12.93 7.91 -5.12
N GLU A 71 14.19 8.14 -5.45
CA GLU A 71 15.29 7.26 -5.04
C GLU A 71 15.43 7.19 -3.52
N GLU A 72 15.82 6.01 -3.01
CA GLU A 72 16.11 5.78 -1.60
C GLU A 72 17.19 6.74 -1.06
N SER A 73 18.17 7.10 -1.89
CA SER A 73 19.24 8.05 -1.56
C SER A 73 18.69 9.43 -1.16
N VAL A 74 17.70 9.93 -1.91
CA VAL A 74 17.04 11.22 -1.68
C VAL A 74 16.24 11.20 -0.38
N LEU A 75 15.54 10.10 -0.13
CA LEU A 75 14.81 9.86 1.11
C LEU A 75 15.77 9.92 2.32
N LYS A 76 16.85 9.14 2.28
CA LYS A 76 17.87 9.07 3.35
C LYS A 76 18.61 10.37 3.60
N GLN A 77 18.85 11.17 2.54
CA GLN A 77 19.49 12.47 2.69
C GLN A 77 18.59 13.47 3.43
N ARG A 78 17.27 13.39 3.23
CA ARG A 78 16.30 14.35 3.77
C ARG A 78 15.69 13.93 5.11
N MET A 79 15.75 12.65 5.45
CA MET A 79 15.14 12.08 6.65
C MET A 79 16.19 11.41 7.54
N GLN A 80 16.60 12.13 8.59
CA GLN A 80 17.73 11.72 9.43
C GLN A 80 17.40 10.59 10.42
N THR A 81 16.12 10.27 10.62
CA THR A 81 15.64 9.35 11.67
C THR A 81 15.08 8.04 11.10
N LEU A 82 15.46 7.69 9.88
CA LEU A 82 15.03 6.44 9.25
C LEU A 82 15.69 5.22 9.91
N SER A 83 14.88 4.19 10.11
CA SER A 83 15.36 2.84 10.47
C SER A 83 15.07 1.88 9.32
N SER A 84 16.08 1.14 8.90
CA SER A 84 15.97 0.18 7.79
C SER A 84 15.67 -1.22 8.33
N VAL A 85 14.63 -1.87 7.82
CA VAL A 85 14.33 -3.29 8.08
C VAL A 85 14.02 -4.02 6.76
N LYS A 86 13.99 -5.35 6.77
CA LYS A 86 13.57 -6.15 5.61
C LYS A 86 12.15 -6.68 5.80
N ASN A 87 11.36 -6.68 4.73
CA ASN A 87 10.05 -7.35 4.72
C ASN A 87 10.18 -8.80 4.21
N ASP A 88 9.06 -9.54 4.21
CA ASP A 88 9.00 -10.94 3.76
C ASP A 88 9.27 -11.11 2.25
N GLN A 89 9.15 -10.02 1.48
CA GLN A 89 9.50 -9.96 0.05
C GLN A 89 10.99 -9.64 -0.18
N GLY A 90 11.77 -9.42 0.88
CA GLY A 90 13.17 -9.02 0.79
C GLY A 90 13.39 -7.53 0.48
N ASP A 91 12.31 -6.76 0.34
CA ASP A 91 12.37 -5.32 0.14
C ASP A 91 12.88 -4.62 1.39
N THR A 92 13.58 -3.51 1.20
CA THR A 92 13.95 -2.63 2.31
C THR A 92 12.73 -1.79 2.70
N ILE A 93 12.42 -1.76 3.99
CA ILE A 93 11.49 -0.80 4.57
C ILE A 93 12.31 0.28 5.27
N GLU A 94 12.11 1.53 4.86
CA GLU A 94 12.66 2.72 5.53
C GLU A 94 11.57 3.34 6.42
N ARG A 95 11.75 3.22 7.74
CA ARG A 95 10.73 3.54 8.74
C ARG A 95 11.00 4.85 9.46
N LEU A 96 9.99 5.73 9.43
CA LEU A 96 9.85 6.92 10.26
C LEU A 96 8.94 6.59 11.46
N THR A 97 9.56 6.30 12.60
CA THR A 97 8.82 5.91 13.82
C THR A 97 7.97 7.07 14.35
N THR A 98 8.50 8.30 14.32
CA THR A 98 7.81 9.48 14.86
C THR A 98 6.56 9.80 14.05
N GLU A 99 6.66 9.84 12.72
CA GLU A 99 5.58 10.14 11.79
C GLU A 99 4.68 8.93 11.50
N LYS A 100 4.94 7.78 12.15
CA LYS A 100 4.22 6.51 11.95
C LYS A 100 4.13 6.10 10.48
N THR A 101 5.17 6.36 9.70
CA THR A 101 5.19 6.17 8.26
C THR A 101 6.31 5.23 7.86
N ASP A 102 6.03 4.32 6.93
CA ASP A 102 7.02 3.39 6.37
C ASP A 102 7.10 3.60 4.85
N TYR A 103 8.29 3.57 4.27
CA TYR A 103 8.49 3.49 2.83
C TYR A 103 8.96 2.10 2.45
N VAL A 104 8.39 1.50 1.42
CA VAL A 104 8.90 0.25 0.84
C VAL A 104 9.76 0.60 -0.36
N ILE A 105 11.02 0.20 -0.30
CA ILE A 105 12.01 0.43 -1.35
C ILE A 105 12.03 -0.78 -2.28
N GLN A 106 11.65 -0.55 -3.52
CA GLN A 106 11.64 -1.53 -4.58
C GLN A 106 12.44 -0.98 -5.76
N ASN A 107 13.40 -1.77 -6.27
CA ASN A 107 14.31 -1.34 -7.34
C ASN A 107 15.00 0.00 -7.04
N GLY A 108 15.40 0.23 -5.78
CA GLY A 108 16.09 1.45 -5.33
C GLY A 108 15.20 2.69 -5.17
N HIS A 109 13.88 2.56 -5.32
CA HIS A 109 12.93 3.67 -5.25
C HIS A 109 11.87 3.42 -4.18
N ALA A 110 11.44 4.48 -3.51
CA ALA A 110 10.34 4.45 -2.55
C ALA A 110 8.99 4.39 -3.28
N ASN A 111 8.66 3.24 -3.86
CA ASN A 111 7.46 3.08 -4.70
C ASN A 111 6.15 2.97 -3.90
N THR A 112 6.27 2.69 -2.60
CA THR A 112 5.13 2.60 -1.69
C THR A 112 5.41 3.36 -0.41
N ILE A 113 4.38 4.05 0.07
CA ILE A 113 4.33 4.67 1.40
C ILE A 113 3.16 4.05 2.19
N VAL A 114 3.40 3.76 3.46
CA VAL A 114 2.41 3.19 4.39
C VAL A 114 2.26 4.14 5.58
N PHE A 115 1.08 4.72 5.71
CA PHE A 115 0.68 5.48 6.89
C PHE A 115 0.03 4.55 7.91
N ARG A 116 0.48 4.58 9.16
CA ARG A 116 -0.06 3.75 10.25
C ARG A 116 -0.87 4.56 11.25
N GLY A 117 -1.80 3.89 11.91
CA GLY A 117 -2.71 4.51 12.87
C GLY A 117 -3.72 5.43 12.20
N ILE A 118 -4.18 5.07 10.99
CA ILE A 118 -5.25 5.81 10.33
C ILE A 118 -6.58 5.61 11.06
N MET A 119 -7.45 6.60 10.96
CA MET A 119 -8.87 6.44 11.31
C MET A 119 -9.54 5.47 10.32
N PRO A 120 -10.60 4.75 10.74
CA PRO A 120 -11.34 3.89 9.83
C PRO A 120 -11.88 4.66 8.62
N ILE A 121 -11.72 4.06 7.44
CA ILE A 121 -12.18 4.61 6.16
C ILE A 121 -13.16 3.61 5.54
N SER A 122 -14.26 4.10 4.98
CA SER A 122 -15.12 3.29 4.12
C SER A 122 -15.08 3.83 2.68
N PRO A 123 -15.43 3.02 1.67
CA PRO A 123 -15.60 3.53 0.31
C PRO A 123 -16.57 4.73 0.25
N SER A 124 -17.66 4.67 1.00
CA SER A 124 -18.68 5.74 1.02
C SER A 124 -18.18 7.07 1.58
N THR A 125 -17.26 7.07 2.56
CA THR A 125 -16.66 8.33 3.07
C THR A 125 -15.73 8.99 2.06
N LEU A 126 -15.36 8.28 1.00
CA LEU A 126 -14.60 8.79 -0.15
C LEU A 126 -15.50 9.06 -1.38
N GLY A 127 -16.83 8.93 -1.24
CA GLY A 127 -17.78 9.05 -2.36
C GLY A 127 -17.74 7.88 -3.35
N LEU A 128 -17.20 6.73 -2.93
CA LEU A 128 -17.07 5.52 -3.74
C LEU A 128 -18.17 4.51 -3.40
N THR A 129 -18.51 3.68 -4.38
CA THR A 129 -19.41 2.53 -4.20
C THR A 129 -18.61 1.24 -4.06
N GLU A 130 -19.26 0.18 -3.57
CA GLU A 130 -18.64 -1.14 -3.45
C GLU A 130 -18.20 -1.73 -4.80
N GLN A 131 -18.83 -1.30 -5.91
CA GLN A 131 -18.45 -1.71 -7.26
C GLN A 131 -17.19 -1.02 -7.77
N ASN A 132 -16.71 0.01 -7.06
CA ASN A 132 -15.52 0.78 -7.44
C ASN A 132 -14.24 0.29 -6.77
N VAL A 133 -14.35 -0.68 -5.86
CA VAL A 133 -13.25 -1.13 -5.01
C VAL A 133 -13.18 -2.65 -4.99
N TRP A 134 -11.98 -3.19 -4.78
CA TRP A 134 -11.84 -4.59 -4.40
C TRP A 134 -11.86 -4.70 -2.87
N MET A 135 -12.72 -5.54 -2.33
CA MET A 135 -12.90 -5.70 -0.89
C MET A 135 -12.60 -7.12 -0.44
N ASN A 136 -12.12 -7.25 0.79
CA ASN A 136 -12.07 -8.55 1.45
C ASN A 136 -13.49 -9.00 1.87
N GLU A 137 -13.66 -10.30 2.16
CA GLU A 137 -14.95 -10.88 2.55
C GLU A 137 -15.61 -10.19 3.75
N LYS A 138 -14.79 -9.76 4.73
CA LYS A 138 -15.26 -9.07 5.94
C LYS A 138 -15.59 -7.59 5.71
N ARG A 139 -15.30 -7.05 4.52
CA ARG A 139 -15.48 -5.63 4.17
C ARG A 139 -14.78 -4.66 5.13
N THR A 140 -13.68 -5.12 5.71
CA THR A 140 -12.82 -4.34 6.61
C THR A 140 -11.60 -3.78 5.89
N LYS A 141 -11.31 -4.29 4.68
CA LYS A 141 -10.16 -3.91 3.86
C LYS A 141 -10.61 -3.70 2.43
N PHE A 142 -10.06 -2.69 1.79
CA PHE A 142 -10.35 -2.44 0.38
C PHE A 142 -9.19 -1.81 -0.36
N ALA A 143 -9.13 -2.07 -1.66
CA ALA A 143 -8.21 -1.46 -2.58
C ALA A 143 -8.99 -0.66 -3.63
N VAL A 144 -8.47 0.52 -3.98
CA VAL A 144 -9.01 1.38 -5.03
C VAL A 144 -7.89 1.88 -5.93
N LYS A 145 -8.10 1.82 -7.24
CA LYS A 145 -7.16 2.32 -8.23
C LYS A 145 -7.49 3.77 -8.59
N GLY A 146 -6.55 4.67 -8.34
CA GLY A 146 -6.54 6.01 -8.90
C GLY A 146 -5.80 6.06 -10.24
N GLU A 147 -5.62 7.26 -10.79
CA GLU A 147 -4.94 7.43 -12.08
C GLU A 147 -3.46 7.03 -12.06
N ASN A 148 -2.75 7.39 -10.99
CA ASN A 148 -1.30 7.17 -10.85
C ASN A 148 -0.94 6.34 -9.62
N ASN A 149 -1.93 5.96 -8.80
CA ASN A 149 -1.70 5.23 -7.56
C ASN A 149 -2.70 4.11 -7.32
N LEU A 150 -2.24 3.08 -6.61
CA LEU A 150 -3.09 2.11 -5.95
C LEU A 150 -3.15 2.47 -4.46
N PHE A 151 -4.37 2.56 -3.92
CA PHE A 151 -4.61 2.81 -2.50
C PHE A 151 -5.16 1.53 -1.87
N VAL A 152 -4.53 1.06 -0.79
CA VAL A 152 -5.00 -0.09 -0.01
C VAL A 152 -5.25 0.35 1.42
N ILE A 153 -6.46 0.13 1.89
CA ILE A 153 -6.90 0.45 3.25
C ILE A 153 -7.08 -0.88 3.98
N ASP A 154 -6.42 -1.02 5.14
CA ASP A 154 -6.65 -2.09 6.09
C ASP A 154 -7.13 -1.48 7.41
N ASN A 155 -8.45 -1.48 7.63
CA ASN A 155 -9.02 -0.93 8.86
C ASN A 155 -8.77 -1.82 10.09
N GLU A 156 -8.41 -3.09 9.91
CA GLU A 156 -8.05 -3.97 11.03
C GLU A 156 -6.65 -3.64 11.56
N GLN A 157 -5.74 -3.25 10.66
CA GLN A 157 -4.37 -2.87 11.00
C GLN A 157 -4.19 -1.35 11.11
N HIS A 158 -5.23 -0.57 10.83
CA HIS A 158 -5.18 0.89 10.77
C HIS A 158 -4.07 1.39 9.85
N THR A 159 -4.01 0.87 8.62
CA THR A 159 -3.01 1.30 7.62
C THR A 159 -3.64 1.78 6.32
N LEU A 160 -3.06 2.86 5.77
CA LEU A 160 -3.23 3.28 4.39
C LEU A 160 -1.91 3.05 3.65
N THR A 161 -1.95 2.23 2.61
CA THR A 161 -0.83 2.00 1.70
C THR A 161 -1.10 2.73 0.39
N ILE A 162 -0.13 3.48 -0.10
CA ILE A 162 -0.20 4.19 -1.37
C ILE A 162 1.00 3.73 -2.20
N SER A 163 0.73 3.09 -3.32
CA SER A 163 1.75 2.59 -4.25
C SER A 163 1.66 3.34 -5.58
N VAL A 164 2.79 3.63 -6.20
CA VAL A 164 2.83 4.12 -7.58
C VAL A 164 2.42 2.99 -8.52
N ILE A 165 1.49 3.24 -9.44
CA ILE A 165 1.21 2.33 -10.56
C ILE A 165 1.90 2.88 -11.82
N LYS A 166 2.54 2.00 -12.57
CA LYS A 166 3.21 2.32 -13.84
C LYS A 166 2.31 1.99 -15.02
#